data_AF-A0A166V3U9-F1
#
_entry.id   AF-A0A166V3U9-F1
#
_cell.length_a   1.000
_cell.length_b   1.000
_cell.length_c   1.000
_cell.angle_alpha   90.00
_cell.angle_beta   90.00
_cell.angle_gamma   90.00
#
_symmetry.space_group_name_H-M   'P 1'
#
loop_
_entity.id
_entity.type
_entity.pdbx_description
1 polymer ?
#
loop_
_entity_poly.entity_id
_entity_poly.type
_entity_poly.pdbx_seq_one_letter_code
_entity_poly.pdbx_strand_id
1 'polypeptide(L)'
;MLQVIQSGAGGEDEDGEDEENDLRWPKLQIIAVSDLPPGDNLDVDELYEVINDMQEAGRPIHKLLLPGFRVAQVQAEKMAGLERLIEISTFVDDWLRPFEWIV
;
A
#
# COMPACT_ATOMS: atom_id res chain seq x y z
N MET A 1 -2.55 11.17 3.75
CA MET A 1 -3.73 10.70 2.97
C MET A 1 -3.24 9.82 1.81
N LEU A 2 -3.42 8.50 1.88
CA LEU A 2 -3.02 7.58 0.81
C LEU A 2 -4.01 7.70 -0.37
N GLN A 3 -3.58 8.31 -1.47
CA GLN A 3 -4.40 8.36 -2.69
C GLN A 3 -4.41 6.99 -3.36
N VAL A 4 -5.54 6.29 -3.25
CA VAL A 4 -5.86 5.14 -4.08
C VAL A 4 -5.97 5.62 -5.54
N ILE A 5 -5.06 5.18 -6.39
CA ILE A 5 -5.06 5.47 -7.82
C ILE A 5 -6.20 4.66 -8.46
N GLN A 6 -7.40 5.23 -8.52
CA GLN A 6 -8.48 4.76 -9.40
C GLN A 6 -8.58 5.69 -10.60
N SER A 7 -8.03 5.27 -11.74
CA SER A 7 -8.42 5.81 -13.04
C SER A 7 -8.06 4.81 -14.13
N GLY A 8 -9.03 3.96 -14.45
CA GLY A 8 -9.13 3.30 -15.75
C GLY A 8 -10.41 3.81 -16.39
N ALA A 9 -10.30 4.84 -17.22
CA ALA A 9 -11.40 5.32 -18.04
C ALA A 9 -11.52 4.39 -19.26
N GLY A 10 -12.50 3.50 -19.24
CA GLY A 10 -12.94 2.72 -20.40
C GLY A 10 -14.28 3.28 -20.87
N GLY A 11 -14.36 3.63 -22.15
CA GLY A 11 -15.51 4.29 -22.77
C GLY A 11 -16.78 3.44 -22.76
N GLU A 12 -17.90 4.16 -22.85
CA GLU A 12 -19.26 3.67 -22.95
C GLU A 12 -19.44 2.74 -24.14
N ASP A 13 -19.78 1.47 -23.89
CA ASP A 13 -20.55 0.61 -24.80
C ASP A 13 -21.39 -0.34 -23.94
N GLU A 14 -22.68 -0.43 -24.28
CA GLU A 14 -23.77 -1.01 -23.50
C GLU A 14 -23.80 -2.55 -23.46
N ASP A 15 -24.40 -3.07 -22.38
CA ASP A 15 -24.94 -4.42 -22.15
C ASP A 15 -23.97 -5.61 -22.03
N GLY A 16 -23.54 -5.85 -20.79
CA GLY A 16 -23.03 -7.13 -20.30
C GLY A 16 -22.88 -7.08 -18.78
N GLU A 17 -23.44 -8.06 -18.07
CA GLU A 17 -23.31 -8.20 -16.62
C GLU A 17 -21.84 -8.50 -16.26
N ASP A 18 -21.03 -7.46 -16.07
CA ASP A 18 -19.65 -7.57 -15.58
C ASP A 18 -19.67 -7.83 -14.06
N GLU A 19 -20.11 -9.03 -13.66
CA GLU A 19 -19.87 -9.58 -12.31
C GLU A 19 -18.39 -9.98 -12.09
N GLU A 20 -17.50 -9.61 -13.01
CA GLU A 20 -16.08 -9.49 -12.77
C GLU A 20 -15.72 -7.99 -12.72
N ASN A 21 -15.98 -7.36 -11.57
CA ASN A 21 -15.08 -6.29 -11.11
C ASN A 21 -13.75 -6.97 -10.72
N ASP A 22 -13.11 -7.47 -11.77
CA ASP A 22 -11.90 -8.25 -11.88
C ASP A 22 -10.93 -7.70 -10.85
N LEU A 23 -10.66 -8.49 -9.80
CA LEU A 23 -9.90 -8.07 -8.62
C LEU A 23 -8.60 -7.41 -9.08
N ARG A 24 -8.57 -6.07 -9.22
CA ARG A 24 -7.41 -5.36 -9.77
C ARG A 24 -6.20 -5.80 -8.96
N TRP A 25 -5.28 -6.51 -9.61
CA TRP A 25 -4.12 -7.18 -9.00
C TRP A 25 -4.42 -8.45 -8.17
N PRO A 26 -4.90 -9.56 -8.78
CA PRO A 26 -5.20 -10.80 -8.05
C PRO A 26 -3.94 -11.50 -7.52
N LYS A 27 -2.75 -11.09 -7.99
CA LYS A 27 -1.44 -11.62 -7.58
C LYS A 27 -0.62 -10.61 -6.78
N LEU A 28 -1.21 -9.51 -6.31
CA LEU A 28 -0.49 -8.54 -5.49
C LEU A 28 -0.14 -9.17 -4.15
N GLN A 29 1.16 -9.25 -3.88
CA GLN A 29 1.70 -9.87 -2.66
C GLN A 29 2.48 -8.88 -1.80
N ILE A 30 3.02 -7.84 -2.44
CA ILE A 30 3.95 -6.88 -1.83
C ILE A 30 3.51 -5.47 -2.19
N ILE A 31 3.43 -4.61 -1.19
CA ILE A 31 3.23 -3.17 -1.35
C ILE A 31 4.44 -2.45 -0.75
N ALA A 32 4.94 -1.42 -1.43
CA ALA A 32 6.00 -0.56 -0.92
C ALA A 32 5.47 0.87 -0.78
N VAL A 33 5.76 1.51 0.34
CA VAL A 33 5.42 2.92 0.60
C VAL A 33 6.72 3.71 0.55
N SER A 34 6.88 4.55 -0.47
CA SER A 34 8.11 5.30 -0.70
C SER A 34 8.14 6.66 -0.01
N ASP A 35 7.01 7.39 -0.01
CA ASP A 35 6.99 8.75 0.53
C ASP A 35 5.64 9.10 1.18
N LEU A 36 5.71 9.63 2.39
CA LEU A 36 4.58 10.21 3.12
C LEU A 36 4.96 11.66 3.41
N PRO A 37 4.08 12.65 3.13
CA PRO A 37 4.38 14.05 3.33
C PRO A 37 4.94 14.32 4.73
N PRO A 38 5.91 15.23 4.89
CA PRO A 38 6.40 15.62 6.21
C PRO A 38 5.24 16.16 7.05
N GLY A 39 4.97 15.52 8.19
CA GLY A 39 3.84 15.83 9.08
C GLY A 39 2.73 14.76 9.06
N ASP A 40 2.67 13.92 8.03
CA ASP A 40 1.79 12.75 8.02
C ASP A 40 2.45 11.61 8.81
N ASN A 41 1.81 11.21 9.91
CA ASN A 41 2.15 9.98 10.59
C ASN A 41 1.52 8.81 9.84
N LEU A 42 2.17 7.64 9.89
CA LEU A 42 1.58 6.41 9.40
C LEU A 42 0.39 6.04 10.31
N ASP A 43 -0.83 6.07 9.77
CA ASP A 43 -1.99 5.54 10.48
C ASP A 43 -1.99 4.02 10.35
N VAL A 44 -1.54 3.36 11.41
CA VAL A 44 -1.43 1.89 11.46
C VAL A 44 -2.81 1.25 11.54
N ASP A 45 -3.78 1.92 12.15
CA ASP A 45 -5.11 1.36 12.35
C ASP A 45 -5.86 1.34 11.01
N GLU A 46 -5.80 2.44 10.25
CA GLU A 46 -6.33 2.50 8.87
C GLU A 46 -5.62 1.47 7.96
N LEU A 47 -4.31 1.37 8.07
CA LEU A 47 -3.52 0.41 7.28
C LEU A 47 -3.88 -1.05 7.61
N TYR A 48 -4.13 -1.35 8.89
CA TYR A 48 -4.57 -2.67 9.34
C TYR A 48 -5.93 -3.02 8.72
N GLU A 49 -6.91 -2.11 8.79
CA GLU A 49 -8.25 -2.32 8.21
C GLU A 49 -8.16 -2.58 6.70
N VAL A 50 -7.41 -1.77 5.96
CA VAL A 50 -7.23 -1.95 4.51
C VAL A 50 -6.61 -3.30 4.17
N ILE A 51 -5.58 -3.73 4.91
CA ILE A 51 -4.92 -5.01 4.67
C ILE A 51 -5.85 -6.18 5.02
N ASN A 52 -6.58 -6.07 6.13
CA ASN A 52 -7.56 -7.08 6.53
C ASN A 52 -8.65 -7.24 5.47
N ASP A 53 -9.25 -6.14 5.00
CA ASP A 53 -10.28 -6.15 3.95
C ASP A 53 -9.74 -6.76 2.65
N MET A 54 -8.49 -6.47 2.30
CA MET A 54 -7.84 -7.08 1.14
C MET A 54 -7.68 -8.60 1.30
N GLN A 55 -7.27 -9.07 2.48
CA GLN A 55 -7.11 -10.51 2.76
C GLN A 55 -8.47 -11.23 2.79
N GLU A 56 -9.51 -10.63 3.39
CA GLU A 56 -10.88 -11.16 3.40
C GLU A 56 -11.48 -11.22 1.99
N ALA A 57 -11.11 -10.29 1.11
CA ALA A 57 -11.44 -10.33 -0.32
C ALA A 57 -10.63 -11.38 -1.12
N GLY A 58 -9.85 -12.24 -0.46
CA GLY A 58 -9.08 -13.31 -1.08
C GLY A 58 -7.77 -12.85 -1.73
N ARG A 59 -7.28 -11.66 -1.39
CA ARG A 59 -6.02 -11.14 -1.96
C ARG A 59 -4.82 -11.64 -1.15
N PRO A 60 -3.76 -12.16 -1.80
CA PRO A 60 -2.63 -12.77 -1.11
C PRO A 60 -1.58 -11.76 -0.63
N ILE A 61 -1.99 -10.55 -0.20
CA ILE A 61 -1.04 -9.57 0.33
C ILE A 61 -0.47 -10.12 1.62
N HIS A 62 0.86 -10.26 1.63
CA HIS A 62 1.59 -10.82 2.76
C HIS A 62 2.81 -9.99 3.15
N LYS A 63 3.15 -8.92 2.42
CA LYS A 63 4.36 -8.12 2.69
C LYS A 63 4.16 -6.63 2.45
N LEU A 64 4.61 -5.82 3.39
CA LEU A 64 4.64 -4.36 3.30
C LEU A 64 6.06 -3.85 3.54
N LEU A 65 6.53 -3.01 2.64
CA LEU A 65 7.81 -2.35 2.75
C LEU A 65 7.62 -0.89 3.17
N LEU A 66 8.15 -0.54 4.34
CA LEU A 66 8.06 0.81 4.91
C LEU A 66 9.44 1.48 4.98
N PRO A 67 9.53 2.80 4.89
CA PRO A 67 10.79 3.49 5.15
C PRO A 67 11.18 3.34 6.62
N GLY A 68 12.44 3.00 6.90
CA GLY A 68 12.89 2.66 8.26
C GLY A 68 12.64 3.75 9.31
N PHE A 69 12.71 5.03 8.91
CA PHE A 69 12.43 6.16 9.80
C PHE A 69 10.96 6.28 10.21
N ARG A 70 10.04 5.67 9.46
CA ARG A 70 8.61 5.63 9.79
C ARG A 70 8.29 4.52 10.77
N VAL A 71 8.93 3.35 10.64
CA VAL A 71 8.79 2.25 11.62
C VAL A 71 9.22 2.73 13.02
N ALA A 72 10.28 3.53 13.11
CA ALA A 72 10.77 4.05 14.39
C ALA A 72 9.85 5.11 15.06
N GLN A 73 8.94 5.73 14.31
CA GLN A 73 8.03 6.79 14.81
C GLN A 73 6.70 6.25 15.34
N VAL A 74 6.43 4.96 15.12
CA VAL A 74 5.13 4.35 15.43
C VAL A 74 5.17 3.62 16.77
N GLN A 75 4.04 3.63 17.49
CA GLN A 75 3.88 2.88 18.73
C GLN A 75 4.01 1.37 18.47
N ALA A 76 4.95 0.72 19.17
CA ALA A 76 5.29 -0.69 18.98
C ALA A 76 4.09 -1.64 19.10
N GLU A 77 3.12 -1.31 19.98
CA GLU A 77 1.91 -2.10 20.18
C GLU A 77 1.01 -2.15 18.94
N LYS A 78 0.91 -1.03 18.20
CA LYS A 78 0.12 -0.96 16.97
C LYS A 78 0.79 -1.72 15.83
N MET A 79 2.12 -1.58 15.71
CA MET A 79 2.90 -2.34 14.72
C MET A 79 2.81 -3.85 14.93
N ALA A 80 2.83 -4.31 16.18
CA ALA A 80 2.69 -5.73 16.49
C ALA A 80 1.35 -6.33 16.02
N GLY A 81 0.28 -5.52 15.93
CA GLY A 81 -0.99 -5.93 15.34
C GLY A 81 -0.86 -6.17 13.84
N LEU A 82 -0.20 -5.24 13.13
CA LEU A 82 0.01 -5.31 11.69
C LEU A 82 0.96 -6.43 11.28
N GLU A 83 2.03 -6.66 12.05
CA GLU A 83 2.99 -7.76 11.85
C GLU A 83 2.38 -9.16 11.99
N ARG A 84 1.20 -9.29 12.63
CA ARG A 84 0.46 -10.55 12.69
C ARG A 84 -0.29 -10.87 11.41
N LEU A 85 -0.68 -9.86 10.64
CA LEU A 85 -1.37 -10.04 9.37
C LEU A 85 -0.40 -10.22 8.20
N ILE A 86 0.72 -9.48 8.22
CA ILE A 86 1.65 -9.40 7.11
C ILE A 86 3.11 -9.24 7.57
N GLU A 87 4.05 -9.64 6.73
CA GLU A 87 5.47 -9.35 6.91
C GLU A 87 5.74 -7.86 6.69
N ILE A 88 6.37 -7.20 7.66
CA ILE A 88 6.84 -5.82 7.51
C ILE A 88 8.35 -5.85 7.33
N SER A 89 8.85 -5.19 6.30
CA SER A 89 10.29 -4.99 6.12
C SER A 89 10.59 -3.53 5.82
N THR A 90 11.85 -3.15 5.98
CA THR A 90 12.29 -1.82 5.58
C THR A 90 12.58 -1.78 4.09
N PHE A 91 12.18 -0.70 3.42
CA PHE A 91 12.65 -0.35 2.08
C PHE A 91 13.56 0.86 2.17
N VAL A 92 14.64 0.80 1.40
CA VAL A 92 15.53 1.93 1.16
C VAL A 92 15.40 2.25 -0.33
N ASP A 93 14.97 3.47 -0.63
CA ASP A 93 14.99 3.97 -2.00
C ASP A 93 16.44 4.33 -2.37
N ASP A 94 17.22 3.31 -2.72
CA ASP A 94 18.60 3.46 -3.23
C ASP A 94 18.60 3.86 -4.71
N TRP A 95 17.44 4.21 -5.28
CA TRP A 95 17.40 4.73 -6.64
C TRP A 95 18.09 6.10 -6.63
N LEU A 96 19.26 6.16 -7.28
CA LEU A 96 19.90 7.42 -7.65
C LEU A 96 18.81 8.27 -8.28
N ARG A 97 18.44 9.40 -7.68
CA ARG A 97 17.46 10.30 -8.29
C ARG A 97 18.09 10.90 -9.54
N PRO A 98 17.93 10.28 -10.73
CA PRO A 98 18.81 10.55 -11.87
C PRO A 98 18.50 11.91 -12.49
N PHE A 99 17.37 12.50 -12.09
CA PHE A 99 16.79 13.72 -12.62
C PHE A 99 16.66 14.82 -11.56
N GLU A 100 17.22 14.65 -10.35
CA GLU A 100 17.45 15.80 -9.47
C GLU A 100 18.59 16.60 -10.09
N TRP A 101 18.26 17.71 -10.74
CA TRP A 101 19.29 18.65 -11.17
C TRP A 101 20.01 19.18 -9.93
N ILE A 102 21.30 18.89 -9.84
CA ILE A 102 22.22 19.58 -8.93
C ILE A 102 22.24 21.04 -9.39
N VAL A 103 21.60 21.92 -8.63
CA VAL A 103 21.70 23.38 -8.77
C VAL A 103 22.89 23.88 -7.98
#